data_AF-A0A0G4NH39-F1
#
_entry.id   AF-A0A0G4NH39-F1
#
_cell.length_a   1.000
_cell.length_b   1.000
_cell.length_c   1.000
_cell.angle_alpha   90.00
_cell.angle_beta   90.00
_cell.angle_gamma   90.00
#
_symmetry.space_group_name_H-M   'P 1'
#
loop_
_entity.id
_entity.type
_entity.pdbx_description
1 polymer ?
#
loop_
_entity_poly.entity_id
_entity_poly.type
_entity_poly.pdbx_seq_one_letter_code
_entity_poly.pdbx_strand_id
1 'polypeptide(L)'
;MTASSTSRRRGPPRGTHETTVTEKAQSTTRQTGAMQPLNTANETADTDHIDYEKQHGERERQALSQGPATLARRLVVDTLPQWLAIGVMLGLIFGGCCSNVYALEAIIKVEPSSGTLLTFVQFLFVAVTGYISQLDRSRPPLFIRPNKVPLRRWMVNILLFFSINVLNNHAFSYDISVPVHIILRSGGSITTMAAGSLYGKRYSRIQIVAVLLLTVGVITAAWSDSQTKNTTESTKASAEARETKPTFGTGLIILFVTQILSAIMGLYTEETYKKYGPHWKENLFYSHLLSLPLFLPFLPSLVRQYGRLANSTPLSLTPWAAGKSEPSVDGTSVYLSGIQVPSQLAYLAINVLTQYACIRGVNLLAAASSALTVTIVLNIRKLVSLLLSIWLFGNTLATGTLLGAVVVFGAGGLYSLDSKKKPTRTQPKQDPNLK
;
A
#
# COMPACT_ATOMS: atom_id res chain seq x y z
N MET A 1 35.75 54.78 -3.10
CA MET A 1 36.56 53.78 -3.83
C MET A 1 35.56 52.94 -4.64
N THR A 2 35.40 53.02 -5.97
CA THR A 2 36.36 52.88 -7.11
C THR A 2 37.06 51.53 -7.11
N ALA A 3 37.06 50.70 -8.17
CA ALA A 3 36.61 50.86 -9.58
C ALA A 3 35.75 49.64 -10.02
N SER A 4 34.82 49.74 -10.99
CA SER A 4 35.02 49.64 -12.46
C SER A 4 35.87 48.42 -12.87
N SER A 5 35.37 47.32 -13.48
CA SER A 5 34.54 47.09 -14.69
C SER A 5 35.34 46.81 -15.97
N THR A 6 35.04 45.71 -16.67
CA THR A 6 35.17 45.60 -18.14
C THR A 6 34.34 44.45 -18.70
N SER A 7 34.02 44.51 -20.00
CA SER A 7 33.30 43.50 -20.77
C SER A 7 33.93 43.35 -22.16
N ARG A 8 33.99 42.14 -22.72
CA ARG A 8 34.15 41.95 -24.19
C ARG A 8 33.71 40.56 -24.68
N ARG A 9 33.12 40.54 -25.89
CA ARG A 9 32.84 39.35 -26.71
C ARG A 9 34.02 39.08 -27.67
N ARG A 10 34.27 37.81 -28.04
CA ARG A 10 34.24 37.27 -29.44
C ARG A 10 35.05 35.96 -29.59
N GLY A 11 34.46 34.95 -30.27
CA GLY A 11 35.10 34.11 -31.31
C GLY A 11 36.12 33.00 -30.92
N PRO A 12 35.89 31.73 -31.31
CA PRO A 12 36.93 30.67 -31.41
C PRO A 12 37.59 30.65 -32.82
N PRO A 13 38.77 30.01 -33.01
CA PRO A 13 38.80 28.64 -33.60
C PRO A 13 40.03 27.74 -33.23
N ARG A 14 40.01 26.45 -33.64
CA ARG A 14 41.13 25.47 -33.94
C ARG A 14 42.38 25.49 -33.01
N GLY A 15 42.80 24.42 -32.33
CA GLY A 15 43.20 23.06 -32.79
C GLY A 15 44.55 22.67 -32.11
N THR A 16 45.25 21.55 -32.36
CA THR A 16 44.96 20.24 -33.01
C THR A 16 46.16 19.27 -32.84
N HIS A 17 45.98 18.13 -32.13
CA HIS A 17 46.82 16.89 -32.11
C HIS A 17 45.86 15.74 -31.69
N GLU A 18 45.76 14.55 -32.33
CA GLU A 18 46.76 13.49 -32.63
C GLU A 18 47.29 12.81 -31.35
N THR A 19 47.33 11.47 -31.22
CA THR A 19 47.74 10.43 -32.20
C THR A 19 46.70 9.34 -32.56
N THR A 20 47.09 8.42 -33.46
CA THR A 20 46.24 7.57 -34.34
C THR A 20 46.39 6.05 -34.08
N VAL A 21 46.15 5.20 -35.12
CA VAL A 21 46.18 3.72 -35.22
C VAL A 21 44.84 3.07 -34.79
N THR A 22 44.08 2.33 -35.60
CA THR A 22 44.10 1.88 -37.03
C THR A 22 42.84 2.41 -37.79
N GLU A 23 42.50 2.21 -39.09
CA GLU A 23 42.64 1.13 -40.11
C GLU A 23 41.69 -0.08 -39.89
N LYS A 24 41.01 -0.71 -40.87
CA LYS A 24 40.89 -0.56 -42.35
C LYS A 24 39.42 -0.22 -42.73
N ALA A 25 39.06 0.54 -43.79
CA ALA A 25 39.54 0.62 -45.19
C ALA A 25 39.14 -0.64 -46.01
N GLN A 26 38.72 -0.66 -47.29
CA GLN A 26 38.68 0.25 -48.48
C GLN A 26 37.66 -0.40 -49.49
N SER A 27 37.18 0.14 -50.64
CA SER A 27 37.02 1.51 -51.18
C SER A 27 36.43 1.54 -52.61
N THR A 28 35.80 2.67 -52.99
CA THR A 28 35.76 3.28 -54.37
C THR A 28 35.05 2.50 -55.51
N THR A 29 34.63 3.10 -56.65
CA THR A 29 35.15 4.26 -57.41
C THR A 29 34.04 5.12 -58.11
N ARG A 30 34.38 6.37 -58.44
CA ARG A 30 33.56 7.39 -59.16
C ARG A 30 33.44 7.12 -60.68
N GLN A 31 32.38 7.66 -61.31
CA GLN A 31 32.44 8.55 -62.50
C GLN A 31 31.03 9.16 -62.77
N THR A 32 30.83 10.49 -62.63
CA THR A 32 30.84 11.56 -63.67
C THR A 32 29.62 11.62 -64.63
N GLY A 33 28.62 12.41 -64.24
CA GLY A 33 27.94 13.42 -65.07
C GLY A 33 27.28 13.07 -66.42
N ALA A 34 25.95 13.08 -66.44
CA ALA A 34 25.10 13.40 -67.60
C ALA A 34 23.78 14.05 -67.12
N MET A 35 23.04 14.73 -68.00
CA MET A 35 21.84 15.52 -67.64
C MET A 35 20.71 15.34 -68.66
N GLN A 36 19.71 14.49 -68.35
CA GLN A 36 18.40 14.34 -69.00
C GLN A 36 17.61 13.17 -68.33
N PRO A 37 16.29 13.02 -68.53
CA PRO A 37 15.25 13.91 -68.00
C PRO A 37 14.27 13.17 -67.06
N LEU A 38 13.32 13.91 -66.49
CA LEU A 38 12.33 13.39 -65.53
C LEU A 38 11.26 12.52 -66.22
N ASN A 39 11.25 11.19 -66.01
CA ASN A 39 10.09 10.33 -66.34
C ASN A 39 10.16 8.89 -65.75
N THR A 40 10.13 8.73 -64.43
CA THR A 40 9.90 7.43 -63.75
C THR A 40 9.15 7.64 -62.43
N ALA A 41 7.82 7.63 -62.49
CA ALA A 41 6.94 7.80 -61.31
C ALA A 41 5.82 6.75 -61.19
N ASN A 42 5.58 5.93 -62.23
CA ASN A 42 4.47 4.95 -62.24
C ASN A 42 4.89 3.52 -61.86
N GLU A 43 6.14 3.10 -62.10
CA GLU A 43 6.56 1.71 -61.83
C GLU A 43 6.80 1.42 -60.34
N THR A 44 7.31 2.39 -59.58
CA THR A 44 7.66 2.22 -58.16
C THR A 44 6.45 2.08 -57.24
N ALA A 45 5.35 2.77 -57.55
CA ALA A 45 4.12 2.70 -56.75
C ALA A 45 3.44 1.33 -56.83
N ASP A 46 3.53 0.67 -57.98
CA ASP A 46 2.97 -0.66 -58.21
C ASP A 46 3.81 -1.75 -57.51
N THR A 47 5.15 -1.61 -57.54
CA THR A 47 6.05 -2.54 -56.81
C THR A 47 5.86 -2.46 -55.29
N ASP A 48 5.79 -1.26 -54.73
CA ASP A 48 5.57 -1.07 -53.28
C ASP A 48 4.23 -1.67 -52.81
N HIS A 49 3.17 -1.57 -53.63
CA HIS A 49 1.85 -2.15 -53.28
C HIS A 49 1.87 -3.68 -53.32
N ILE A 50 2.46 -4.26 -54.37
CA ILE A 50 2.58 -5.71 -54.55
C ILE A 50 3.39 -6.36 -53.41
N ASP A 51 4.48 -5.74 -52.97
CA ASP A 51 5.26 -6.28 -51.86
C ASP A 51 4.61 -6.02 -50.48
N TYR A 52 3.79 -4.98 -50.32
CA TYR A 52 2.93 -4.82 -49.14
C TYR A 52 1.87 -5.93 -49.04
N GLU A 53 1.16 -6.24 -50.13
CA GLU A 53 0.15 -7.30 -50.15
C GLU A 53 0.77 -8.70 -49.97
N LYS A 54 1.94 -8.97 -50.58
CA LYS A 54 2.71 -10.19 -50.27
C LYS A 54 3.07 -10.27 -48.79
N GLN A 55 3.66 -9.23 -48.19
CA GLN A 55 4.03 -9.27 -46.78
C GLN A 55 2.81 -9.46 -45.87
N HIS A 56 1.64 -8.92 -46.22
CA HIS A 56 0.42 -9.14 -45.44
C HIS A 56 -0.06 -10.59 -45.57
N GLY A 57 -0.19 -11.10 -46.80
CA GLY A 57 -0.61 -12.47 -47.07
C GLY A 57 0.34 -13.54 -46.53
N GLU A 58 1.65 -13.26 -46.50
CA GLU A 58 2.64 -14.15 -45.87
C GLU A 58 2.52 -14.15 -44.34
N ARG A 59 2.26 -13.00 -43.70
CA ARG A 59 2.01 -12.95 -42.25
C ARG A 59 0.72 -13.68 -41.87
N GLU A 60 -0.33 -13.56 -42.66
CA GLU A 60 -1.58 -14.30 -42.45
C GLU A 60 -1.38 -15.82 -42.66
N ARG A 61 -0.65 -16.23 -43.71
CA ARG A 61 -0.27 -17.64 -43.91
C ARG A 61 0.62 -18.17 -42.79
N GLN A 62 1.53 -17.37 -42.24
CA GLN A 62 2.35 -17.73 -41.07
C GLN A 62 1.57 -17.74 -39.75
N ALA A 63 0.45 -17.01 -39.64
CA ALA A 63 -0.47 -17.11 -38.51
C ALA A 63 -1.33 -18.37 -38.61
N LEU A 64 -1.86 -18.66 -39.80
CA LEU A 64 -2.72 -19.83 -40.08
C LEU A 64 -1.96 -21.17 -40.07
N SER A 65 -0.66 -21.18 -40.38
CA SER A 65 0.16 -22.42 -40.34
C SER A 65 0.57 -22.86 -38.93
N GLN A 66 0.36 -22.01 -37.91
CA GLN A 66 0.67 -22.35 -36.53
C GLN A 66 -0.47 -23.17 -35.91
N GLY A 67 -0.32 -24.50 -35.97
CA GLY A 67 -1.27 -25.45 -35.37
C GLY A 67 -1.61 -25.13 -33.90
N PRO A 68 -2.82 -25.53 -33.43
CA PRO A 68 -3.42 -25.00 -32.20
C PRO A 68 -2.58 -25.19 -30.93
N ALA A 69 -1.73 -26.22 -30.86
CA ALA A 69 -0.77 -26.40 -29.76
C ALA A 69 0.27 -25.27 -29.67
N THR A 70 0.74 -24.75 -30.81
CA THR A 70 1.70 -23.62 -30.87
C THR A 70 1.02 -22.33 -30.43
N LEU A 71 -0.22 -22.11 -30.88
CA LEU A 71 -1.02 -20.93 -30.55
C LEU A 71 -1.41 -20.92 -29.05
N ALA A 72 -1.84 -22.07 -28.52
CA ALA A 72 -2.08 -22.27 -27.09
C ALA A 72 -0.79 -22.08 -26.25
N ARG A 73 0.35 -22.61 -26.70
CA ARG A 73 1.65 -22.42 -26.02
C ARG A 73 2.06 -20.96 -25.95
N ARG A 74 1.84 -20.17 -27.01
CA ARG A 74 2.05 -18.70 -26.99
C ARG A 74 1.12 -18.02 -26.00
N LEU A 75 -0.20 -18.26 -26.08
CA LEU A 75 -1.18 -17.69 -25.14
C LEU A 75 -0.86 -17.98 -23.67
N VAL A 76 -0.39 -19.20 -23.34
CA VAL A 76 0.03 -19.55 -21.98
C VAL A 76 1.31 -18.80 -21.58
N VAL A 77 2.33 -18.76 -22.44
CA VAL A 77 3.60 -18.07 -22.15
C VAL A 77 3.42 -16.55 -22.01
N ASP A 78 2.58 -15.94 -22.84
CA ASP A 78 2.35 -14.49 -22.84
C ASP A 78 1.50 -14.03 -21.63
N THR A 79 0.56 -14.87 -21.16
CA THR A 79 -0.31 -14.52 -20.02
C THR A 79 0.26 -14.93 -18.66
N LEU A 80 1.13 -15.95 -18.58
CA LEU A 80 1.70 -16.45 -17.32
C LEU A 80 2.38 -15.35 -16.47
N PRO A 81 3.21 -14.43 -17.00
CA PRO A 81 3.82 -13.35 -16.22
C PRO A 81 2.79 -12.41 -15.58
N GLN A 82 1.66 -12.15 -16.28
CA GLN A 82 0.60 -11.28 -15.79
C GLN A 82 -0.20 -11.96 -14.65
N TRP A 83 -0.52 -13.25 -14.80
CA TRP A 83 -1.16 -14.03 -13.73
C TRP A 83 -0.26 -14.18 -12.50
N LEU A 84 1.05 -14.40 -12.69
CA LEU A 84 2.03 -14.40 -11.59
C LEU A 84 2.11 -13.04 -10.88
N ALA A 85 2.12 -11.92 -11.62
CA ALA A 85 2.12 -10.59 -11.02
C ALA A 85 0.85 -10.32 -10.20
N ILE A 86 -0.32 -10.73 -10.69
CA ILE A 86 -1.60 -10.67 -9.94
C ILE A 86 -1.54 -11.56 -8.70
N GLY A 87 -1.06 -12.80 -8.82
CA GLY A 87 -0.89 -13.73 -7.71
C GLY A 87 0.03 -13.19 -6.61
N VAL A 88 1.16 -12.58 -6.98
CA VAL A 88 2.08 -11.93 -6.04
C VAL A 88 1.43 -10.72 -5.36
N MET A 89 0.70 -9.88 -6.08
CA MET A 89 0.00 -8.73 -5.47
C MET A 89 -1.09 -9.20 -4.49
N LEU A 90 -1.91 -10.19 -4.85
CA LEU A 90 -2.93 -10.74 -3.97
C LEU A 90 -2.32 -11.48 -2.78
N GLY A 91 -1.25 -12.26 -2.98
CA GLY A 91 -0.51 -12.95 -1.92
C GLY A 91 0.09 -11.98 -0.89
N LEU A 92 0.70 -10.88 -1.34
CA LEU A 92 1.19 -9.81 -0.46
C LEU A 92 0.05 -9.12 0.32
N ILE A 93 -1.13 -8.97 -0.28
CA ILE A 93 -2.28 -8.31 0.35
C ILE A 93 -2.98 -9.24 1.35
N PHE A 94 -3.35 -10.46 0.98
CA PHE A 94 -4.05 -11.37 1.88
C PHE A 94 -3.09 -11.99 2.90
N GLY A 95 -1.95 -12.53 2.44
CA GLY A 95 -0.91 -13.05 3.33
C GLY A 95 -0.37 -11.97 4.27
N GLY A 96 0.01 -10.79 3.75
CA GLY A 96 0.48 -9.68 4.58
C GLY A 96 -0.60 -9.16 5.55
N CYS A 97 -1.73 -8.69 5.05
CA CYS A 97 -2.66 -7.97 5.91
C CYS A 97 -3.44 -8.87 6.88
N CYS A 98 -3.75 -10.13 6.52
CA CYS A 98 -4.40 -11.05 7.47
C CYS A 98 -3.43 -11.57 8.53
N SER A 99 -2.17 -11.86 8.17
CA SER A 99 -1.14 -12.27 9.16
C SER A 99 -0.75 -11.11 10.08
N ASN A 100 -0.79 -9.87 9.58
CA ASN A 100 -0.63 -8.68 10.43
C ASN A 100 -1.73 -8.58 11.48
N VAL A 101 -3.00 -8.78 11.09
CA VAL A 101 -4.15 -8.82 12.02
C VAL A 101 -4.02 -9.96 13.03
N TYR A 102 -3.59 -11.15 12.60
CA TYR A 102 -3.32 -12.27 13.51
C TYR A 102 -2.22 -11.94 14.54
N ALA A 103 -1.06 -11.46 14.08
CA ALA A 103 0.05 -11.11 14.97
C ALA A 103 -0.28 -9.90 15.86
N LEU A 104 -1.07 -8.94 15.39
CA LEU A 104 -1.62 -7.83 16.18
C LEU A 104 -2.47 -8.37 17.33
N GLU A 105 -3.41 -9.27 17.03
CA GLU A 105 -4.34 -9.81 18.01
C GLU A 105 -3.62 -10.67 19.07
N ALA A 106 -2.65 -11.49 18.66
CA ALA A 106 -1.81 -12.27 19.58
C ALA A 106 -1.04 -11.40 20.59
N ILE A 107 -0.66 -10.17 20.21
CA ILE A 107 0.06 -9.23 21.07
C ILE A 107 -0.90 -8.47 21.99
N ILE A 108 -1.97 -7.88 21.46
CA ILE A 108 -2.88 -7.06 22.30
C ILE A 108 -3.71 -7.91 23.27
N LYS A 109 -3.87 -9.23 23.02
CA LYS A 109 -4.44 -10.17 24.02
C LYS A 109 -3.56 -10.35 25.25
N VAL A 110 -2.27 -10.01 25.19
CA VAL A 110 -1.31 -10.09 26.32
C VAL A 110 -0.98 -8.69 26.87
N GLU A 111 -0.86 -7.68 26.01
CA GLU A 111 -0.57 -6.30 26.41
C GLU A 111 -1.41 -5.30 25.58
N PRO A 112 -2.64 -4.98 26.02
CA PRO A 112 -3.54 -4.06 25.30
C PRO A 112 -3.01 -2.63 25.13
N SER A 113 -1.99 -2.20 25.90
CA SER A 113 -1.40 -0.86 25.72
C SER A 113 -0.33 -0.79 24.62
N SER A 114 0.11 -1.94 24.09
CA SER A 114 1.21 -2.05 23.10
C SER A 114 0.96 -1.38 21.74
N GLY A 115 -0.24 -0.88 21.46
CA GLY A 115 -0.60 -0.28 20.16
C GLY A 115 0.33 0.86 19.71
N THR A 116 0.81 1.69 20.64
CA THR A 116 1.78 2.75 20.32
C THR A 116 3.16 2.18 19.95
N LEU A 117 3.61 1.13 20.63
CA LEU A 117 4.86 0.40 20.32
C LEU A 117 4.79 -0.29 18.96
N LEU A 118 3.69 -0.99 18.68
CA LEU A 118 3.42 -1.58 17.36
C LEU A 118 3.53 -0.53 16.24
N THR A 119 2.92 0.64 16.44
CA THR A 119 3.01 1.74 15.46
C THR A 119 4.45 2.24 15.29
N PHE A 120 5.18 2.44 16.39
CA PHE A 120 6.57 2.91 16.36
C PHE A 120 7.51 1.93 15.60
N VAL A 121 7.46 0.63 15.89
CA VAL A 121 8.35 -0.35 15.25
C VAL A 121 7.97 -0.56 13.78
N GLN A 122 6.66 -0.56 13.44
CA GLN A 122 6.21 -0.52 12.04
C GLN A 122 6.79 0.71 11.31
N PHE A 123 6.72 1.90 11.92
CA PHE A 123 7.22 3.13 11.31
C PHE A 123 8.74 3.12 11.13
N LEU A 124 9.48 2.63 12.11
CA LEU A 124 10.93 2.48 12.02
C LEU A 124 11.32 1.55 10.87
N PHE A 125 10.69 0.37 10.79
CA PHE A 125 10.98 -0.60 9.73
C PHE A 125 10.61 -0.10 8.33
N VAL A 126 9.45 0.56 8.17
CA VAL A 126 9.03 1.13 6.88
C VAL A 126 9.90 2.34 6.49
N ALA A 127 10.41 3.13 7.45
CA ALA A 127 11.37 4.20 7.17
C ALA A 127 12.72 3.64 6.68
N VAL A 128 13.29 2.64 7.38
CA VAL A 128 14.57 2.01 7.04
C VAL A 128 14.51 1.29 5.69
N THR A 129 13.47 0.48 5.45
CA THR A 129 13.28 -0.20 4.16
C THR A 129 12.90 0.77 3.03
N GLY A 130 12.12 1.81 3.35
CA GLY A 130 11.73 2.87 2.42
C GLY A 130 12.90 3.74 1.95
N TYR A 131 13.90 3.98 2.80
CA TYR A 131 15.12 4.73 2.47
C TYR A 131 15.85 4.16 1.25
N ILE A 132 15.93 2.83 1.12
CA ILE A 132 16.54 2.14 -0.03
C ILE A 132 15.87 2.59 -1.35
N SER A 133 14.55 2.83 -1.34
CA SER A 133 13.81 3.29 -2.52
C SER A 133 14.00 4.78 -2.86
N GLN A 134 14.48 5.57 -1.90
CA GLN A 134 14.77 7.00 -2.03
C GLN A 134 16.26 7.32 -2.13
N LEU A 135 17.11 6.29 -2.14
CA LEU A 135 18.56 6.44 -2.25
C LEU A 135 18.93 7.08 -3.60
N ASP A 136 19.78 8.10 -3.53
CA ASP A 136 20.47 8.78 -4.63
C ASP A 136 21.95 8.88 -4.26
N ARG A 137 22.76 7.98 -4.85
CA ARG A 137 24.19 7.88 -4.56
C ARG A 137 24.98 9.14 -4.95
N SER A 138 24.41 10.00 -5.80
CA SER A 138 25.05 11.24 -6.27
C SER A 138 24.99 12.41 -5.28
N ARG A 139 24.27 12.28 -4.15
CA ARG A 139 23.96 13.41 -3.23
C ARG A 139 24.38 13.16 -1.77
N PRO A 140 25.68 13.12 -1.45
CA PRO A 140 26.12 13.15 -0.04
C PRO A 140 25.66 14.45 0.66
N PRO A 141 25.52 14.47 2.00
CA PRO A 141 25.80 13.37 2.93
C PRO A 141 24.61 12.43 3.16
N LEU A 142 23.37 12.86 2.88
CA LEU A 142 22.15 12.10 3.22
C LEU A 142 21.67 11.15 2.11
N PHE A 143 22.17 11.27 0.89
CA PHE A 143 21.84 10.40 -0.26
C PHE A 143 20.32 10.27 -0.54
N ILE A 144 19.53 11.34 -0.33
CA ILE A 144 18.08 11.37 -0.60
C ILE A 144 17.80 12.07 -1.93
N ARG A 145 16.86 11.51 -2.73
CA ARG A 145 16.36 12.10 -3.97
C ARG A 145 15.71 13.48 -3.75
N PRO A 146 15.79 14.41 -4.73
CA PRO A 146 15.15 15.71 -4.64
C PRO A 146 13.61 15.60 -4.71
N ASN A 147 12.94 16.15 -3.71
CA ASN A 147 11.49 16.06 -3.50
C ASN A 147 10.69 16.66 -4.66
N LYS A 148 9.64 15.95 -5.07
CA LYS A 148 8.70 16.39 -6.10
C LYS A 148 7.48 17.11 -5.52
N VAL A 149 7.10 16.80 -4.27
CA VAL A 149 6.09 17.54 -3.51
C VAL A 149 6.79 18.40 -2.44
N PRO A 150 6.43 19.68 -2.27
CA PRO A 150 7.03 20.52 -1.23
C PRO A 150 6.80 19.95 0.19
N LEU A 151 7.85 19.86 1.01
CA LEU A 151 7.78 19.29 2.36
C LEU A 151 6.69 19.93 3.24
N ARG A 152 6.44 21.24 3.11
CA ARG A 152 5.35 21.93 3.82
C ARG A 152 3.96 21.33 3.55
N ARG A 153 3.75 20.76 2.34
CA ARG A 153 2.54 20.02 1.99
C ARG A 153 2.56 18.59 2.55
N TRP A 154 3.73 17.93 2.59
CA TRP A 154 3.86 16.66 3.31
C TRP A 154 3.58 16.80 4.81
N MET A 155 3.99 17.88 5.48
CA MET A 155 3.80 18.04 6.95
C MET A 155 2.35 17.87 7.40
N VAL A 156 1.38 18.38 6.64
CA VAL A 156 -0.06 18.20 6.94
C VAL A 156 -0.45 16.72 6.83
N ASN A 157 0.03 16.03 5.79
CA ASN A 157 -0.23 14.61 5.60
C ASN A 157 0.47 13.75 6.67
N ILE A 158 1.70 14.09 7.05
CA ILE A 158 2.50 13.41 8.08
C ILE A 158 1.79 13.50 9.45
N LEU A 159 1.35 14.70 9.86
CA LEU A 159 0.65 14.91 11.12
C LEU A 159 -0.69 14.15 11.18
N LEU A 160 -1.46 14.16 10.08
CA LEU A 160 -2.67 13.35 9.96
C LEU A 160 -2.35 11.85 10.02
N PHE A 161 -1.37 11.38 9.24
CA PHE A 161 -0.99 9.97 9.18
C PHE A 161 -0.49 9.44 10.52
N PHE A 162 0.39 10.17 11.22
CA PHE A 162 0.84 9.84 12.57
C PHE A 162 -0.36 9.72 13.53
N SER A 163 -1.19 10.77 13.61
CA SER A 163 -2.37 10.80 14.48
C SER A 163 -3.32 9.63 14.19
N ILE A 164 -3.59 9.35 12.92
CA ILE A 164 -4.46 8.25 12.50
C ILE A 164 -3.90 6.89 12.95
N ASN A 165 -2.62 6.60 12.71
CA ASN A 165 -2.06 5.29 13.03
C ASN A 165 -1.94 5.09 14.56
N VAL A 166 -1.49 6.11 15.29
CA VAL A 166 -1.42 6.06 16.76
C VAL A 166 -2.81 5.88 17.37
N LEU A 167 -3.81 6.68 16.96
CA LEU A 167 -5.16 6.59 17.52
C LEU A 167 -5.88 5.27 17.16
N ASN A 168 -5.71 4.71 15.95
CA ASN A 168 -6.26 3.40 15.62
C ASN A 168 -5.70 2.31 16.53
N ASN A 169 -4.39 2.28 16.75
CA ASN A 169 -3.76 1.21 17.52
C ASN A 169 -3.91 1.43 19.04
N HIS A 170 -4.06 2.67 19.50
CA HIS A 170 -4.39 3.00 20.89
C HIS A 170 -5.87 2.71 21.24
N ALA A 171 -6.76 2.63 20.25
CA ALA A 171 -8.17 2.28 20.48
C ALA A 171 -8.37 0.88 21.09
N PHE A 172 -7.43 -0.04 20.88
CA PHE A 172 -7.43 -1.37 21.52
C PHE A 172 -7.31 -1.32 23.05
N SER A 173 -6.80 -0.23 23.61
CA SER A 173 -6.67 -0.04 25.06
C SER A 173 -7.99 0.37 25.76
N TYR A 174 -9.12 0.35 25.04
CA TYR A 174 -10.48 0.71 25.51
C TYR A 174 -11.45 -0.47 25.35
N ASP A 175 -10.99 -1.69 25.62
CA ASP A 175 -11.74 -2.95 25.47
C ASP A 175 -12.36 -3.19 24.08
N ILE A 176 -11.86 -2.53 23.03
CA ILE A 176 -12.30 -2.76 21.65
C ILE A 176 -11.61 -4.01 21.09
N SER A 177 -12.39 -5.01 20.68
CA SER A 177 -11.86 -6.22 20.05
C SER A 177 -11.52 -6.00 18.58
N VAL A 178 -10.62 -6.83 18.04
CA VAL A 178 -10.15 -6.73 16.65
C VAL A 178 -11.29 -6.82 15.62
N PRO A 179 -12.28 -7.74 15.72
CA PRO A 179 -13.41 -7.76 14.79
C PRO A 179 -14.23 -6.47 14.86
N VAL A 180 -14.49 -5.94 16.06
CA VAL A 180 -15.28 -4.72 16.25
C VAL A 180 -14.57 -3.52 15.64
N HIS A 181 -13.26 -3.35 15.86
CA HIS A 181 -12.47 -2.31 15.18
C HIS A 181 -12.54 -2.44 13.65
N ILE A 182 -12.45 -3.66 13.10
CA ILE A 182 -12.56 -3.91 11.65
C ILE A 182 -13.94 -3.49 11.11
N ILE A 183 -15.03 -3.74 11.84
CA ILE A 183 -16.40 -3.31 11.46
C ILE A 183 -16.49 -1.78 11.50
N LEU A 184 -16.13 -1.14 12.62
CA LEU A 184 -16.25 0.31 12.81
C LEU A 184 -15.39 1.09 11.80
N ARG A 185 -14.15 0.66 11.57
CA ARG A 185 -13.21 1.19 10.54
C ARG A 185 -13.62 0.86 9.10
N SER A 186 -14.71 0.11 8.91
CA SER A 186 -15.34 -0.09 7.60
C SER A 186 -16.47 0.88 7.31
N GLY A 187 -16.95 1.63 8.31
CA GLY A 187 -17.78 2.83 8.13
C GLY A 187 -17.06 4.04 7.50
N GLY A 188 -15.79 3.96 7.13
CA GLY A 188 -15.00 5.11 6.66
C GLY A 188 -15.48 5.80 5.38
N SER A 189 -16.30 5.13 4.57
CA SER A 189 -17.01 5.74 3.44
C SER A 189 -18.07 6.76 3.90
N ILE A 190 -18.63 6.64 5.12
CA ILE A 190 -19.56 7.60 5.71
C ILE A 190 -18.88 8.97 5.87
N THR A 191 -17.75 9.01 6.59
CA THR A 191 -17.00 10.27 6.84
C THR A 191 -16.39 10.82 5.55
N THR A 192 -15.93 9.94 4.65
CA THR A 192 -15.38 10.34 3.34
C THR A 192 -16.45 10.93 2.41
N MET A 193 -17.68 10.43 2.46
CA MET A 193 -18.81 11.04 1.73
C MET A 193 -19.22 12.38 2.34
N ALA A 194 -19.37 12.45 3.67
CA ALA A 194 -19.74 13.68 4.36
C ALA A 194 -18.73 14.81 4.08
N ALA A 195 -17.44 14.53 4.28
CA ALA A 195 -16.37 15.47 3.96
C ALA A 195 -16.34 15.83 2.47
N GLY A 196 -16.43 14.84 1.57
CA GLY A 196 -16.45 15.09 0.13
C GLY A 196 -17.64 15.95 -0.33
N SER A 197 -18.81 15.77 0.30
CA SER A 197 -20.02 16.56 0.02
C SER A 197 -19.86 18.03 0.46
N LEU A 198 -19.23 18.27 1.62
CA LEU A 198 -18.84 19.62 2.07
C LEU A 198 -17.79 20.26 1.12
N TYR A 199 -16.90 19.44 0.54
CA TYR A 199 -16.01 19.84 -0.57
C TYR A 199 -16.70 19.85 -1.96
N GLY A 200 -18.04 19.86 -2.02
CA GLY A 200 -18.83 20.03 -3.24
C GLY A 200 -18.95 18.79 -4.15
N LYS A 201 -18.43 17.62 -3.76
CA LYS A 201 -18.57 16.38 -4.53
C LYS A 201 -20.01 15.85 -4.45
N ARG A 202 -20.67 15.70 -5.60
CA ARG A 202 -22.02 15.12 -5.69
C ARG A 202 -21.96 13.59 -5.78
N TYR A 203 -22.73 12.90 -4.96
CA TYR A 203 -22.83 11.42 -4.91
C TYR A 203 -24.08 10.90 -5.62
N SER A 204 -24.17 9.59 -5.87
CA SER A 204 -25.36 8.95 -6.44
C SER A 204 -26.38 8.58 -5.36
N ARG A 205 -27.63 8.30 -5.76
CA ARG A 205 -28.66 7.76 -4.85
C ARG A 205 -28.24 6.42 -4.23
N ILE A 206 -27.58 5.55 -5.01
CA ILE A 206 -27.12 4.23 -4.54
C ILE A 206 -25.96 4.39 -3.54
N GLN A 207 -25.04 5.32 -3.78
CA GLN A 207 -23.98 5.65 -2.83
C GLN A 207 -24.56 6.17 -1.50
N ILE A 208 -25.57 7.05 -1.54
CA ILE A 208 -26.25 7.56 -0.34
C ILE A 208 -26.95 6.42 0.43
N VAL A 209 -27.71 5.56 -0.24
CA VAL A 209 -28.35 4.39 0.38
C VAL A 209 -27.31 3.46 1.02
N ALA A 210 -26.18 3.21 0.35
CA ALA A 210 -25.10 2.42 0.90
C ALA A 210 -24.47 3.07 2.16
N VAL A 211 -24.32 4.40 2.21
CA VAL A 211 -23.84 5.11 3.41
C VAL A 211 -24.87 5.10 4.55
N LEU A 212 -26.17 5.15 4.27
CA LEU A 212 -27.20 4.95 5.30
C LEU A 212 -27.14 3.53 5.88
N LEU A 213 -27.04 2.50 5.04
CA LEU A 213 -26.89 1.11 5.48
C LEU A 213 -25.59 0.89 6.29
N LEU A 214 -24.47 1.45 5.84
CA LEU A 214 -23.20 1.44 6.59
C LEU A 214 -23.37 2.08 7.98
N THR A 215 -24.10 3.21 8.06
CA THR A 215 -24.34 3.92 9.33
C THR A 215 -25.17 3.05 10.29
N VAL A 216 -26.24 2.43 9.80
CA VAL A 216 -27.06 1.48 10.59
C VAL A 216 -26.20 0.30 11.07
N GLY A 217 -25.47 -0.38 10.18
CA GLY A 217 -24.66 -1.54 10.54
C GLY A 217 -23.54 -1.24 11.54
N VAL A 218 -22.90 -0.08 11.43
CA VAL A 218 -21.89 0.42 12.40
C VAL A 218 -22.52 0.68 13.77
N ILE A 219 -23.68 1.34 13.82
CA ILE A 219 -24.38 1.64 15.09
C ILE A 219 -24.87 0.35 15.76
N THR A 220 -25.52 -0.56 15.02
CA THR A 220 -25.98 -1.85 15.55
C THR A 220 -24.82 -2.67 16.10
N ALA A 221 -23.66 -2.66 15.44
CA ALA A 221 -22.48 -3.36 15.94
C ALA A 221 -21.88 -2.72 17.20
N ALA A 222 -21.76 -1.39 17.25
CA ALA A 222 -21.27 -0.68 18.43
C ALA A 222 -22.17 -0.89 19.65
N TRP A 223 -23.48 -0.75 19.48
CA TRP A 223 -24.49 -0.92 20.53
C TRP A 223 -24.51 -2.37 21.03
N SER A 224 -24.58 -3.35 20.12
CA SER A 224 -24.67 -4.76 20.50
C SER A 224 -23.44 -5.23 21.27
N ASP A 225 -22.24 -4.76 20.90
CA ASP A 225 -20.99 -5.07 21.59
C ASP A 225 -20.92 -4.40 22.98
N SER A 226 -21.30 -3.12 23.10
CA SER A 226 -21.37 -2.45 24.40
C SER A 226 -22.36 -3.12 25.35
N GLN A 227 -23.52 -3.55 24.86
CA GLN A 227 -24.52 -4.20 25.72
C GLN A 227 -24.03 -5.54 26.26
N THR A 228 -23.38 -6.38 25.43
CA THR A 228 -22.80 -7.63 25.95
C THR A 228 -21.70 -7.39 26.98
N LYS A 229 -20.90 -6.32 26.83
CA LYS A 229 -19.88 -5.94 27.80
C LYS A 229 -20.50 -5.43 29.10
N ASN A 230 -21.44 -4.49 29.02
CA ASN A 230 -22.18 -3.95 30.17
C ASN A 230 -22.82 -5.07 31.00
N THR A 231 -23.48 -6.04 30.36
CA THR A 231 -24.06 -7.22 31.05
C THR A 231 -22.99 -8.09 31.68
N THR A 232 -21.88 -8.38 30.97
CA THR A 232 -20.78 -9.21 31.49
C THR A 232 -20.07 -8.56 32.67
N GLU A 233 -19.90 -7.24 32.66
CA GLU A 233 -19.34 -6.50 33.79
C GLU A 233 -20.31 -6.37 34.94
N SER A 234 -21.62 -6.17 34.68
CA SER A 234 -22.64 -6.15 35.75
C SER A 234 -22.67 -7.45 36.55
N THR A 235 -22.48 -8.61 35.91
CA THR A 235 -22.40 -9.91 36.60
C THR A 235 -21.11 -10.06 37.45
N LYS A 236 -20.03 -9.35 37.09
CA LYS A 236 -18.74 -9.41 37.81
C LYS A 236 -18.59 -8.32 38.88
N ALA A 237 -19.24 -7.17 38.71
CA ALA A 237 -19.20 -6.03 39.63
C ALA A 237 -19.88 -6.32 40.98
N SER A 238 -20.59 -7.44 41.11
CA SER A 238 -21.10 -7.97 42.38
C SER A 238 -20.02 -8.61 43.27
N ALA A 239 -18.76 -8.74 42.80
CA ALA A 239 -17.70 -9.44 43.52
C ALA A 239 -16.55 -8.53 44.00
N GLU A 240 -16.06 -7.60 43.18
CA GLU A 240 -14.83 -6.83 43.49
C GLU A 240 -14.96 -5.32 43.19
N ALA A 241 -14.16 -4.52 43.91
CA ALA A 241 -14.25 -3.06 43.90
C ALA A 241 -13.76 -2.43 42.59
N ARG A 242 -14.33 -1.28 42.23
CA ARG A 242 -14.09 -0.58 40.95
C ARG A 242 -12.67 -0.04 40.81
N GLU A 243 -11.82 -0.76 40.07
CA GLU A 243 -10.76 -0.12 39.30
C GLU A 243 -11.40 0.65 38.13
N THR A 244 -11.05 1.93 37.92
CA THR A 244 -11.65 2.78 36.89
C THR A 244 -11.09 2.49 35.51
N LYS A 245 -11.60 1.43 34.87
CA LYS A 245 -11.26 1.06 33.49
C LYS A 245 -11.57 2.20 32.50
N PRO A 246 -10.76 2.36 31.44
CA PRO A 246 -11.02 3.34 30.39
C PRO A 246 -12.25 2.93 29.57
N THR A 247 -13.28 3.78 29.56
CA THR A 247 -14.60 3.38 29.03
C THR A 247 -14.59 3.04 27.53
N PHE A 248 -15.28 1.97 27.14
CA PHE A 248 -15.50 1.56 25.75
C PHE A 248 -15.99 2.71 24.85
N GLY A 249 -16.86 3.58 25.37
CA GLY A 249 -17.34 4.78 24.67
C GLY A 249 -16.24 5.76 24.28
N THR A 250 -15.18 5.90 25.09
CA THR A 250 -14.00 6.71 24.72
C THR A 250 -13.27 6.10 23.52
N GLY A 251 -13.16 4.77 23.46
CA GLY A 251 -12.62 4.06 22.29
C GLY A 251 -13.45 4.29 21.02
N LEU A 252 -14.78 4.27 21.12
CA LEU A 252 -15.68 4.59 19.99
C LEU A 252 -15.47 6.02 19.49
N ILE A 253 -15.33 7.00 20.39
CA ILE A 253 -15.05 8.40 20.04
C ILE A 253 -13.68 8.51 19.34
N ILE A 254 -12.65 7.84 19.87
CA ILE A 254 -11.31 7.80 19.25
C ILE A 254 -11.39 7.24 17.82
N LEU A 255 -12.11 6.14 17.60
CA LEU A 255 -12.28 5.57 16.26
C LEU A 255 -13.05 6.50 15.32
N PHE A 256 -14.12 7.15 15.81
CA PHE A 256 -14.91 8.11 15.01
C PHE A 256 -14.08 9.33 14.58
N VAL A 257 -13.36 9.97 15.51
CA VAL A 257 -12.44 11.08 15.23
C VAL A 257 -11.36 10.64 14.24
N THR A 258 -10.75 9.47 14.47
CA THR A 258 -9.74 8.89 13.57
C THR A 258 -10.28 8.63 12.16
N GLN A 259 -11.57 8.31 12.06
CA GLN A 259 -12.23 8.05 10.79
C GLN A 259 -12.60 9.35 10.04
N ILE A 260 -12.81 10.46 10.74
CA ILE A 260 -12.87 11.80 10.16
C ILE A 260 -11.48 12.25 9.67
N LEU A 261 -10.44 12.11 10.51
CA LEU A 261 -9.06 12.44 10.12
C LEU A 261 -8.62 11.66 8.88
N SER A 262 -9.00 10.37 8.79
CA SER A 262 -8.74 9.51 7.62
C SER A 262 -9.42 10.03 6.33
N ALA A 263 -10.63 10.58 6.43
CA ALA A 263 -11.33 11.19 5.29
C ALA A 263 -10.64 12.48 4.84
N ILE A 264 -10.24 13.34 5.79
CA ILE A 264 -9.51 14.59 5.51
C ILE A 264 -8.15 14.28 4.85
N MET A 265 -7.38 13.32 5.40
CA MET A 265 -6.10 12.89 4.84
C MET A 265 -6.26 12.31 3.42
N GLY A 266 -7.32 11.54 3.18
CA GLY A 266 -7.65 11.00 1.86
C GLY A 266 -7.89 12.09 0.82
N LEU A 267 -8.77 13.05 1.12
CA LEU A 267 -9.06 14.19 0.24
C LEU A 267 -7.82 15.08 0.03
N TYR A 268 -7.05 15.34 1.08
CA TYR A 268 -5.82 16.12 0.99
C TYR A 268 -4.75 15.42 0.13
N THR A 269 -4.63 14.10 0.23
CA THR A 269 -3.75 13.28 -0.62
C THR A 269 -4.23 13.27 -2.08
N GLU A 270 -5.54 13.15 -2.32
CA GLU A 270 -6.13 13.22 -3.67
C GLU A 270 -5.78 14.54 -4.37
N GLU A 271 -5.98 15.69 -3.70
CA GLU A 271 -5.59 17.00 -4.22
C GLU A 271 -4.06 17.18 -4.33
N THR A 272 -3.27 16.40 -3.59
CA THR A 272 -1.80 16.43 -3.67
C THR A 272 -1.34 15.71 -4.94
N TYR A 273 -1.86 14.50 -5.19
CA TYR A 273 -1.54 13.75 -6.39
C TYR A 273 -2.11 14.39 -7.67
N LYS A 274 -3.24 15.11 -7.60
CA LYS A 274 -3.72 15.94 -8.73
C LYS A 274 -2.74 17.05 -9.11
N LYS A 275 -2.16 17.75 -8.13
CA LYS A 275 -1.26 18.90 -8.40
C LYS A 275 0.19 18.50 -8.72
N TYR A 276 0.71 17.43 -8.12
CA TYR A 276 2.12 17.07 -8.22
C TYR A 276 2.39 15.69 -8.84
N GLY A 277 1.35 14.90 -9.14
CA GLY A 277 1.49 13.53 -9.61
C GLY A 277 1.57 12.48 -8.48
N PRO A 278 1.41 11.19 -8.79
CA PRO A 278 1.24 10.11 -7.81
C PRO A 278 2.57 9.65 -7.17
N HIS A 279 3.24 10.55 -6.44
CA HIS A 279 4.52 10.29 -5.76
C HIS A 279 4.37 9.46 -4.46
N TRP A 280 3.73 8.29 -4.56
CA TRP A 280 3.41 7.44 -3.41
C TRP A 280 4.63 6.93 -2.64
N LYS A 281 5.78 6.70 -3.32
CA LYS A 281 7.05 6.33 -2.66
C LYS A 281 7.64 7.47 -1.83
N GLU A 282 7.41 8.71 -2.23
CA GLU A 282 7.83 9.91 -1.50
C GLU A 282 6.94 10.10 -0.26
N ASN A 283 5.62 9.99 -0.46
CA ASN A 283 4.63 9.98 0.62
C ASN A 283 4.92 8.89 1.66
N LEU A 284 5.15 7.65 1.21
CA LEU A 284 5.39 6.50 2.07
C LEU A 284 6.64 6.70 2.93
N PHE A 285 7.76 7.10 2.31
CA PHE A 285 9.01 7.32 3.04
C PHE A 285 8.87 8.42 4.09
N TYR A 286 8.40 9.62 3.70
CA TYR A 286 8.33 10.75 4.62
C TYR A 286 7.26 10.60 5.70
N SER A 287 6.11 9.98 5.40
CA SER A 287 5.04 9.75 6.39
C SER A 287 5.44 8.78 7.50
N HIS A 288 6.43 7.91 7.28
CA HIS A 288 6.99 7.06 8.34
C HIS A 288 8.23 7.70 8.98
N LEU A 289 9.21 8.17 8.19
CA LEU A 289 10.45 8.76 8.70
C LEU A 289 10.21 10.02 9.54
N LEU A 290 9.49 11.02 9.01
CA LEU A 290 9.27 12.30 9.69
C LEU A 290 8.22 12.21 10.80
N SER A 291 7.57 11.06 10.96
CA SER A 291 6.74 10.73 12.12
C SER A 291 7.55 10.16 13.29
N LEU A 292 8.77 9.64 13.08
CA LEU A 292 9.59 9.08 14.17
C LEU A 292 9.90 10.10 15.29
N PRO A 293 10.23 11.37 15.01
CA PRO A 293 10.40 12.38 16.07
C PRO A 293 9.13 12.66 16.88
N LEU A 294 7.94 12.39 16.34
CA LEU A 294 6.67 12.58 17.05
C LEU A 294 6.43 11.50 18.13
N PHE A 295 7.19 10.40 18.11
CA PHE A 295 7.21 9.40 19.17
C PHE A 295 8.09 9.77 20.38
N LEU A 296 8.91 10.84 20.30
CA LEU A 296 9.81 11.23 21.41
C LEU A 296 9.10 11.39 22.76
N PRO A 297 7.92 12.03 22.88
CA PRO A 297 7.21 12.13 24.17
C PRO A 297 6.70 10.78 24.70
N PHE A 298 6.56 9.78 23.84
CA PHE A 298 6.02 8.46 24.17
C PHE A 298 7.12 7.45 24.56
N LEU A 299 8.41 7.77 24.35
CA LEU A 299 9.55 6.89 24.62
C LEU A 299 9.51 6.18 25.99
N PRO A 300 9.17 6.83 27.13
CA PRO A 300 9.10 6.15 28.42
C PRO A 300 8.02 5.05 28.47
N SER A 301 6.93 5.20 27.71
CA SER A 301 5.92 4.15 27.57
C SER A 301 6.35 3.07 26.58
N LEU A 302 6.99 3.45 25.47
CA LEU A 302 7.50 2.53 24.45
C LEU A 302 8.53 1.55 25.05
N VAL A 303 9.49 2.05 25.82
CA VAL A 303 10.52 1.21 26.50
C VAL A 303 9.89 0.28 27.52
N ARG A 304 8.92 0.76 28.33
CA ARG A 304 8.20 -0.07 29.31
C ARG A 304 7.38 -1.17 28.65
N GLN A 305 6.67 -0.86 27.56
CA GLN A 305 5.92 -1.84 26.77
C GLN A 305 6.86 -2.87 26.14
N TYR A 306 7.98 -2.42 25.54
CA TYR A 306 8.97 -3.30 24.95
C TYR A 306 9.56 -4.27 25.98
N GLY A 307 9.90 -3.79 27.19
CA GLY A 307 10.37 -4.64 28.28
C GLY A 307 9.38 -5.73 28.69
N ARG A 308 8.07 -5.43 28.72
CA ARG A 308 7.02 -6.44 28.98
C ARG A 308 6.94 -7.50 27.87
N LEU A 309 7.00 -7.09 26.60
CA LEU A 309 7.00 -8.03 25.46
C LEU A 309 8.29 -8.86 25.40
N ALA A 310 9.44 -8.27 25.73
CA ALA A 310 10.74 -8.96 25.79
C ALA A 310 10.82 -9.99 26.92
N ASN A 311 10.14 -9.72 28.06
CA ASN A 311 10.04 -10.66 29.18
C ASN A 311 8.91 -11.71 29.01
N SER A 312 8.33 -11.85 27.82
CA SER A 312 7.34 -12.90 27.54
C SER A 312 8.00 -14.28 27.47
N THR A 313 7.20 -15.33 27.71
CA THR A 313 7.67 -16.72 27.64
C THR A 313 8.33 -17.01 26.27
N PRO A 314 9.50 -17.66 26.24
CA PRO A 314 10.15 -18.05 24.99
C PRO A 314 9.23 -18.91 24.12
N LEU A 315 9.32 -18.73 22.80
CA LEU A 315 8.62 -19.56 21.85
C LEU A 315 9.31 -20.93 21.78
N SER A 316 8.66 -21.97 22.32
CA SER A 316 9.11 -23.36 22.19
C SER A 316 9.02 -23.83 20.74
N LEU A 317 10.07 -23.53 19.96
CA LEU A 317 10.24 -24.00 18.58
C LEU A 317 10.56 -25.49 18.56
N THR A 318 9.55 -26.34 18.80
CA THR A 318 9.61 -27.75 18.43
C THR A 318 9.83 -27.83 16.91
N PRO A 319 10.92 -28.45 16.42
CA PRO A 319 11.16 -28.52 14.99
C PRO A 319 10.03 -29.28 14.29
N TRP A 320 9.46 -28.72 13.22
CA TRP A 320 8.49 -29.40 12.34
C TRP A 320 9.02 -30.77 11.84
N ALA A 321 10.34 -30.89 11.71
CA ALA A 321 11.03 -32.13 11.34
C ALA A 321 11.09 -33.20 12.46
N ALA A 322 10.78 -32.87 13.71
CA ALA A 322 10.74 -33.83 14.84
C ALA A 322 9.47 -34.72 14.83
N GLY A 323 8.92 -34.98 13.65
CA GLY A 323 7.75 -35.82 13.45
C GLY A 323 8.09 -37.30 13.55
N LYS A 324 8.03 -37.86 14.77
CA LYS A 324 8.16 -39.29 15.07
C LYS A 324 9.52 -39.93 14.73
N SER A 325 10.59 -39.42 15.33
CA SER A 325 11.85 -40.15 15.48
C SER A 325 12.19 -40.28 16.96
N GLU A 326 12.63 -41.47 17.39
CA GLU A 326 13.25 -41.71 18.70
C GLU A 326 14.45 -40.77 18.94
N PRO A 327 14.88 -40.54 20.19
CA PRO A 327 15.99 -39.65 20.52
C PRO A 327 17.36 -40.27 20.16
N SER A 328 17.64 -40.44 18.87
CA SER A 328 18.97 -40.79 18.36
C SER A 328 19.94 -39.62 18.55
N VAL A 329 21.06 -39.90 19.23
CA VAL A 329 22.03 -38.88 19.67
C VAL A 329 22.95 -38.45 18.51
N ASP A 330 22.50 -37.47 17.74
CA ASP A 330 23.33 -36.72 16.78
C ASP A 330 23.38 -35.22 17.14
N GLY A 331 24.60 -34.70 17.30
CA GLY A 331 24.89 -33.39 17.89
C GLY A 331 24.41 -32.15 17.10
N THR A 332 23.80 -32.35 15.94
CA THR A 332 23.33 -31.28 15.02
C THR A 332 22.11 -30.54 15.57
N SER A 333 21.30 -31.17 16.43
CA SER A 333 20.09 -30.60 17.03
C SER A 333 20.37 -29.52 18.10
N VAL A 334 21.59 -29.47 18.63
CA VAL A 334 22.00 -28.61 19.75
C VAL A 334 22.18 -27.14 19.33
N TYR A 335 22.55 -26.88 18.07
CA TYR A 335 22.87 -25.51 17.62
C TYR A 335 21.65 -24.61 17.39
N LEU A 336 20.43 -25.17 17.26
CA LEU A 336 19.19 -24.40 17.11
C LEU A 336 18.43 -24.21 18.43
N SER A 337 18.71 -25.02 19.44
CA SER A 337 18.00 -24.98 20.74
C SER A 337 18.48 -23.85 21.67
N GLY A 338 19.55 -23.14 21.33
CA GLY A 338 20.05 -21.97 22.07
C GLY A 338 19.31 -20.65 21.83
N ILE A 339 18.51 -20.51 20.76
CA ILE A 339 17.89 -19.23 20.38
C ILE A 339 16.49 -19.09 21.03
N GLN A 340 16.47 -18.74 22.31
CA GLN A 340 15.24 -18.46 23.06
C GLN A 340 14.64 -17.09 22.67
N VAL A 341 13.86 -17.03 21.60
CA VAL A 341 13.12 -15.81 21.21
C VAL A 341 11.86 -15.66 22.06
N PRO A 342 11.64 -14.53 22.77
CA PRO A 342 10.38 -14.25 23.46
C PRO A 342 9.20 -14.28 22.48
N SER A 343 8.14 -15.02 22.81
CA SER A 343 7.01 -15.25 21.90
C SER A 343 6.36 -13.97 21.39
N GLN A 344 6.24 -12.94 22.23
CA GLN A 344 5.68 -11.65 21.84
C GLN A 344 6.62 -10.80 20.97
N LEU A 345 7.94 -11.00 21.07
CA LEU A 345 8.90 -10.38 20.17
C LEU A 345 8.87 -11.06 18.78
N ALA A 346 8.65 -12.37 18.73
CA ALA A 346 8.41 -13.08 17.47
C ALA A 346 7.11 -12.61 16.78
N TYR A 347 6.00 -12.47 17.51
CA TYR A 347 4.78 -11.88 16.97
C TYR A 347 4.98 -10.42 16.53
N LEU A 348 5.74 -9.60 17.27
CA LEU A 348 6.05 -8.21 16.88
C LEU A 348 6.83 -8.16 15.56
N ALA A 349 7.83 -9.04 15.37
CA ALA A 349 8.56 -9.17 14.11
C ALA A 349 7.64 -9.61 12.95
N ILE A 350 6.79 -10.62 13.16
CA ILE A 350 5.79 -11.06 12.17
C ILE A 350 4.85 -9.89 11.81
N ASN A 351 4.31 -9.18 12.81
CA ASN A 351 3.41 -8.05 12.61
C ASN A 351 4.05 -6.97 11.72
N VAL A 352 5.30 -6.61 11.97
CA VAL A 352 6.04 -5.56 11.24
C VAL A 352 6.37 -5.99 9.80
N LEU A 353 6.87 -7.22 9.61
CA LEU A 353 7.18 -7.77 8.28
C LEU A 353 5.91 -7.91 7.41
N THR A 354 4.82 -8.38 8.01
CA THR A 354 3.54 -8.59 7.33
C THR A 354 2.82 -7.26 7.06
N GLN A 355 2.99 -6.23 7.91
CA GLN A 355 2.57 -4.86 7.63
C GLN A 355 3.30 -4.29 6.40
N TYR A 356 4.62 -4.47 6.31
CA TYR A 356 5.38 -4.00 5.14
C TYR A 356 4.96 -4.73 3.85
N ALA A 357 4.76 -6.05 3.91
CA ALA A 357 4.22 -6.83 2.80
C ALA A 357 2.82 -6.35 2.38
N CYS A 358 1.93 -6.11 3.36
CA CYS A 358 0.59 -5.56 3.18
C CYS A 358 0.63 -4.20 2.46
N ILE A 359 1.41 -3.24 2.98
CA ILE A 359 1.57 -1.90 2.41
C ILE A 359 2.13 -1.97 0.98
N ARG A 360 3.16 -2.80 0.75
CA ARG A 360 3.78 -2.97 -0.58
C ARG A 360 2.80 -3.57 -1.58
N GLY A 361 2.06 -4.61 -1.19
CA GLY A 361 1.03 -5.24 -2.03
C GLY A 361 -0.08 -4.26 -2.43
N VAL A 362 -0.60 -3.48 -1.48
CA VAL A 362 -1.65 -2.48 -1.75
C VAL A 362 -1.16 -1.37 -2.68
N ASN A 363 0.06 -0.85 -2.50
CA ASN A 363 0.62 0.19 -3.39
C ASN A 363 0.92 -0.36 -4.80
N LEU A 364 1.35 -1.62 -4.92
CA LEU A 364 1.51 -2.28 -6.22
C LEU A 364 0.16 -2.43 -6.93
N LEU A 365 -0.87 -2.93 -6.24
CA LEU A 365 -2.22 -3.06 -6.79
C LEU A 365 -2.82 -1.71 -7.20
N ALA A 366 -2.56 -0.64 -6.44
CA ALA A 366 -3.00 0.71 -6.76
C ALA A 366 -2.24 1.36 -7.93
N ALA A 367 -1.04 0.88 -8.26
CA ALA A 367 -0.31 1.30 -9.46
C ALA A 367 -0.68 0.47 -10.71
N ALA A 368 -1.14 -0.77 -10.53
CA ALA A 368 -1.40 -1.73 -11.61
C ALA A 368 -2.89 -2.00 -11.92
N SER A 369 -3.83 -1.41 -11.18
CA SER A 369 -5.26 -1.68 -11.35
C SER A 369 -6.14 -0.45 -11.08
N SER A 370 -7.43 -0.54 -11.43
CA SER A 370 -8.38 0.55 -11.20
C SER A 370 -8.64 0.79 -9.71
N ALA A 371 -8.94 2.04 -9.33
CA ALA A 371 -9.32 2.37 -7.95
C ALA A 371 -10.53 1.54 -7.44
N LEU A 372 -11.41 1.09 -8.34
CA LEU A 372 -12.50 0.16 -8.03
C LEU A 372 -11.95 -1.22 -7.65
N THR A 373 -11.04 -1.78 -8.45
CA THR A 373 -10.37 -3.07 -8.20
C THR A 373 -9.67 -3.05 -6.84
N VAL A 374 -8.91 -1.99 -6.55
CA VAL A 374 -8.28 -1.76 -5.24
C VAL A 374 -9.32 -1.77 -4.13
N THR A 375 -10.41 -1.00 -4.26
CA THR A 375 -11.45 -0.88 -3.22
C THR A 375 -12.14 -2.22 -2.94
N ILE A 376 -12.46 -2.99 -3.99
CA ILE A 376 -13.07 -4.33 -3.85
C ILE A 376 -12.11 -5.28 -3.13
N VAL A 377 -10.85 -5.37 -3.57
CA VAL A 377 -9.85 -6.26 -2.93
C VAL A 377 -9.61 -5.86 -1.47
N LEU A 378 -9.52 -4.56 -1.16
CA LEU A 378 -9.35 -4.08 0.21
C LEU A 378 -10.56 -4.41 1.12
N ASN A 379 -11.77 -4.43 0.58
CA ASN A 379 -12.98 -4.81 1.32
C ASN A 379 -13.09 -6.32 1.53
N ILE A 380 -12.82 -7.15 0.52
CA ILE A 380 -12.77 -8.62 0.66
C ILE A 380 -11.69 -9.01 1.68
N ARG A 381 -10.52 -8.39 1.60
CA ARG A 381 -9.42 -8.54 2.56
C ARG A 381 -9.86 -8.26 4.00
N LYS A 382 -10.55 -7.14 4.25
CA LYS A 382 -11.09 -6.80 5.58
C LYS A 382 -12.06 -7.86 6.10
N LEU A 383 -12.95 -8.37 5.24
CA LEU A 383 -13.89 -9.44 5.58
C LEU A 383 -13.14 -10.73 5.97
N VAL A 384 -12.14 -11.14 5.18
CA VAL A 384 -11.30 -12.31 5.49
C VAL A 384 -10.52 -12.10 6.80
N SER A 385 -9.98 -10.92 7.06
CA SER A 385 -9.32 -10.60 8.34
C SER A 385 -10.27 -10.69 9.54
N LEU A 386 -11.52 -10.26 9.39
CA LEU A 386 -12.55 -10.40 10.42
C LEU A 386 -12.92 -11.87 10.66
N LEU A 387 -13.15 -12.65 9.59
CA LEU A 387 -13.49 -14.07 9.71
C LEU A 387 -12.36 -14.87 10.37
N LEU A 388 -11.10 -14.58 10.03
CA LEU A 388 -9.93 -15.19 10.69
C LEU A 388 -9.78 -14.75 12.15
N SER A 389 -10.06 -13.48 12.47
CA SER A 389 -10.06 -12.98 13.85
C SER A 389 -11.17 -13.62 14.70
N ILE A 390 -12.35 -13.90 14.14
CA ILE A 390 -13.39 -14.68 14.82
C ILE A 390 -12.94 -16.13 15.02
N TRP A 391 -12.47 -16.79 13.97
CA TRP A 391 -12.19 -18.23 13.96
C TRP A 391 -10.93 -18.63 14.75
N LEU A 392 -9.80 -17.95 14.56
CA LEU A 392 -8.52 -18.31 15.20
C LEU A 392 -8.46 -17.94 16.68
N PHE A 393 -9.17 -16.88 17.09
CA PHE A 393 -9.06 -16.31 18.43
C PHE A 393 -10.33 -16.49 19.28
N GLY A 394 -11.35 -17.17 18.76
CA GLY A 394 -12.57 -17.53 19.49
C GLY A 394 -13.43 -16.34 19.90
N ASN A 395 -13.40 -15.23 19.14
CA ASN A 395 -14.14 -14.02 19.50
C ASN A 395 -15.66 -14.24 19.39
N THR A 396 -16.32 -14.36 20.53
CA THR A 396 -17.78 -14.46 20.65
C THR A 396 -18.43 -13.11 20.39
N LEU A 397 -18.74 -12.82 19.13
CA LEU A 397 -19.50 -11.62 18.76
C LEU A 397 -20.98 -11.76 19.12
N ALA A 398 -21.54 -10.72 19.72
CA ALA A 398 -22.98 -10.61 19.93
C ALA A 398 -23.73 -10.68 18.59
N THR A 399 -24.96 -11.22 18.59
CA THR A 399 -25.75 -11.43 17.36
C THR A 399 -25.99 -10.14 16.57
N GLY A 400 -26.20 -9.01 17.26
CA GLY A 400 -26.30 -7.69 16.63
C GLY A 400 -24.97 -7.19 16.04
N THR A 401 -23.83 -7.55 16.63
CA THR A 401 -22.49 -7.27 16.11
C THR A 401 -22.22 -8.06 14.83
N LEU A 402 -22.63 -9.33 14.77
CA LEU A 402 -22.55 -10.15 13.55
C LEU A 402 -23.49 -9.60 12.45
N LEU A 403 -24.72 -9.26 12.78
CA LEU A 403 -25.67 -8.64 11.85
C LEU A 403 -25.14 -7.30 11.31
N GLY A 404 -24.61 -6.45 12.19
CA GLY A 404 -23.97 -5.19 11.82
C GLY A 404 -22.78 -5.38 10.88
N ALA A 405 -21.95 -6.41 11.11
CA ALA A 405 -20.85 -6.77 10.20
C ALA A 405 -21.36 -7.13 8.80
N VAL A 406 -22.38 -7.99 8.69
CA VAL A 406 -22.99 -8.38 7.40
C VAL A 406 -23.52 -7.15 6.65
N VAL A 407 -24.25 -6.27 7.33
CA VAL A 407 -24.76 -5.01 6.75
C VAL A 407 -23.62 -4.10 6.28
N VAL A 408 -22.56 -3.93 7.10
CA VAL A 408 -21.41 -3.06 6.76
C VAL A 408 -20.64 -3.58 5.55
N PHE A 409 -20.36 -4.88 5.47
CA PHE A 409 -19.64 -5.44 4.32
C PHE A 409 -20.47 -5.48 3.04
N GLY A 410 -21.76 -5.82 3.14
CA GLY A 410 -22.69 -5.77 2.00
C GLY A 410 -22.85 -4.34 1.44
N ALA A 411 -23.06 -3.36 2.31
CA ALA A 411 -23.18 -1.96 1.91
C ALA A 411 -21.85 -1.36 1.40
N GLY A 412 -20.70 -1.77 1.96
CA GLY A 412 -19.38 -1.43 1.43
C GLY A 412 -19.14 -1.99 0.01
N GLY A 413 -19.64 -3.20 -0.27
CA GLY A 413 -19.69 -3.78 -1.62
C GLY A 413 -20.56 -2.94 -2.58
N LEU A 414 -21.80 -2.64 -2.18
CA LEU A 414 -22.74 -1.82 -2.96
C LEU A 414 -22.17 -0.43 -3.31
N TYR A 415 -21.57 0.25 -2.33
CA TYR A 415 -20.90 1.54 -2.51
C TYR A 415 -19.75 1.45 -3.53
N SER A 416 -18.98 0.35 -3.49
CA SER A 416 -17.88 0.10 -4.42
C SER A 416 -18.41 -0.04 -5.85
N LEU A 417 -19.41 -0.90 -6.07
CA LEU A 417 -19.94 -1.22 -7.41
C LEU A 417 -20.51 0.00 -8.14
N ASP A 418 -21.31 0.84 -7.47
CA ASP A 418 -21.91 2.00 -8.14
C ASP A 418 -20.90 3.11 -8.46
N SER A 419 -19.80 3.19 -7.71
CA SER A 419 -18.70 4.13 -7.97
C SER A 419 -18.04 3.93 -9.34
N LYS A 420 -18.30 2.81 -10.03
CA LYS A 420 -17.91 2.55 -11.43
C LYS A 420 -18.64 3.44 -12.46
N LYS A 421 -19.87 3.91 -12.16
CA LYS A 421 -20.79 4.47 -13.19
C LYS A 421 -20.51 5.93 -13.59
N LYS A 422 -19.58 6.62 -12.94
CA LYS A 422 -19.19 7.98 -13.33
C LYS A 422 -17.94 7.94 -14.20
N PRO A 423 -17.99 8.32 -15.49
CA PRO A 423 -16.78 8.59 -16.25
C PRO A 423 -16.04 9.76 -15.60
N THR A 424 -14.76 9.58 -15.30
CA THR A 424 -13.90 10.67 -14.86
C THR A 424 -13.85 11.72 -15.96
N ARG A 425 -14.40 12.92 -15.72
CA ARG A 425 -14.31 14.04 -16.65
C ARG A 425 -12.85 14.47 -16.74
N THR A 426 -12.14 13.95 -17.75
CA THR A 426 -10.80 14.39 -18.11
C THR A 426 -10.83 15.90 -18.29
N GLN A 427 -10.11 16.64 -17.45
CA GLN A 427 -9.86 18.05 -17.76
C GLN A 427 -8.93 18.10 -18.98
N PRO A 428 -9.17 19.00 -19.95
CA PRO A 428 -8.25 19.18 -21.05
C PRO A 428 -6.87 19.54 -20.50
N LYS A 429 -5.80 19.02 -21.11
CA LYS A 429 -4.46 19.56 -20.86
C LYS A 429 -4.50 21.05 -21.18
N GLN A 430 -4.07 21.91 -20.26
CA GLN A 430 -3.66 23.24 -20.65
C GLN A 430 -2.44 23.09 -21.57
N ASP A 431 -2.57 23.60 -22.79
CA ASP A 431 -1.47 23.63 -23.74
C ASP A 431 -0.43 24.65 -23.24
N PRO A 432 0.85 24.27 -23.05
CA PRO A 432 1.89 25.19 -22.58
C PRO A 432 2.28 26.27 -23.60
N ASN A 433 1.55 26.42 -24.72
CA ASN A 433 1.84 27.38 -25.80
C ASN A 433 0.78 28.48 -26.01
N LEU A 434 -0.17 28.68 -25.07
CA LEU A 434 -0.88 29.97 -24.99
C LEU A 434 -0.05 30.96 -24.16
N LYS A 435 0.13 32.16 -24.72
CA LYS A 435 1.07 33.20 -24.30
C LYS A 435 0.63 33.99 -23.08
#